data_AF-A0A1C0AQX1-F1
#
_entry.id   AF-A0A1C0AQX1-F1
#
_cell.length_a   1.000
_cell.length_b   1.000
_cell.length_c   1.000
_cell.angle_alpha   90.00
_cell.angle_beta   90.00
_cell.angle_gamma   90.00
#
_symmetry.space_group_name_H-M   'P 1'
#
loop_
_entity.id
_entity.type
_entity.pdbx_description
1 polymer ?
#
loop_
_entity_poly.entity_id
_entity_poly.type
_entity_poly.pdbx_seq_one_letter_code
_entity_poly.pdbx_strand_id
1 'polypeptide(L)'
;MKATKIVGIVSIVAGIVMIIAGALVWGTVSSQLKAENITVPADSTFMGGAYAGKQVAGPLSAYAQADIINTHALAGADGKTYAELGALAREAKEAGDEAAAEEYTAQRTTAMNGSFLRASLFTSVVSYGVAALVIGLGFLFGLIGWALTTIKTVGTTPVADRV
;
A
#
# COMPACT_ATOMS: atom_id res chain seq x y z
N MET A 1 18.15 -34.75 16.78
CA MET A 1 16.94 -34.47 17.60
C MET A 1 16.85 -33.03 18.08
N LYS A 2 17.89 -32.44 18.70
CA LYS A 2 17.82 -31.07 19.26
C LYS A 2 17.71 -29.97 18.21
N ALA A 3 18.48 -30.06 17.12
CA ALA A 3 18.55 -29.01 16.10
C ALA A 3 17.18 -28.72 15.43
N THR A 4 16.46 -29.74 14.96
CA THR A 4 15.15 -29.58 14.30
C THR A 4 14.10 -28.93 15.21
N LYS A 5 14.08 -29.31 16.49
CA LYS A 5 13.16 -28.75 17.49
C LYS A 5 13.52 -27.30 17.82
N ILE A 6 14.81 -26.98 17.93
CA ILE A 6 15.28 -25.61 18.16
C ILE A 6 14.94 -24.73 16.96
N VAL A 7 15.25 -25.17 15.73
CA VAL A 7 14.91 -24.44 14.50
C VAL A 7 13.40 -24.24 14.39
N GLY A 8 12.59 -25.25 14.69
CA GLY A 8 11.14 -25.12 14.70
C GLY A 8 10.61 -24.07 15.68
N ILE A 9 11.12 -24.06 16.91
CA ILE A 9 10.75 -23.04 17.92
C ILE A 9 11.18 -21.64 17.45
N VAL A 10 12.39 -21.49 16.93
CA VAL A 10 12.90 -20.21 16.41
C VAL A 10 12.02 -19.71 15.25
N SER A 11 11.63 -20.59 14.32
CA SER A 11 10.73 -20.23 13.22
C SER A 11 9.35 -19.77 13.72
N ILE A 12 8.79 -20.40 14.75
CA ILE A 12 7.53 -19.96 15.37
C ILE A 12 7.69 -18.56 15.97
N VAL A 13 8.76 -18.34 16.76
CA VAL A 13 9.02 -17.04 17.38
C VAL A 13 9.20 -15.96 16.32
N ALA A 14 9.99 -16.22 15.27
CA ALA A 14 10.16 -15.31 14.15
C ALA A 14 8.81 -15.00 13.48
N GLY A 15 7.98 -16.01 13.26
CA GLY A 15 6.64 -15.84 12.68
C GLY A 15 5.74 -14.93 13.52
N ILE A 16 5.71 -15.14 14.84
CA ILE A 16 4.94 -14.30 15.77
C ILE A 16 5.43 -12.84 15.73
N VAL A 17 6.75 -12.63 15.78
CA VAL A 17 7.34 -11.29 15.72
C VAL A 17 6.95 -10.58 14.42
N MET A 18 6.99 -11.28 13.28
CA MET A 18 6.58 -10.72 11.99
C MET A 18 5.11 -10.34 11.97
N ILE A 19 4.20 -11.18 12.48
CA ILE A 19 2.77 -10.88 12.56
C ILE A 19 2.54 -9.61 13.39
N ILE A 20 3.17 -9.51 14.57
CA ILE A 20 3.03 -8.34 15.45
C ILE A 20 3.57 -7.09 14.75
N ALA A 21 4.76 -7.16 14.17
CA ALA A 21 5.38 -6.03 13.48
C ALA A 21 4.50 -5.52 12.31
N GLY A 22 4.00 -6.43 11.47
CA GLY A 22 3.12 -6.05 10.37
C GLY A 22 1.79 -5.47 10.84
N ALA A 23 1.19 -6.02 11.92
CA ALA A 23 -0.04 -5.49 12.49
C ALA A 23 0.15 -4.08 13.08
N LEU A 24 1.29 -3.81 13.73
CA LEU A 24 1.63 -2.48 14.24
C LEU A 24 1.78 -1.45 13.12
N VAL A 25 2.47 -1.81 12.04
CA VAL A 25 2.60 -0.93 10.85
C VAL A 25 1.23 -0.66 10.24
N TRP A 26 0.41 -1.69 10.02
CA TRP A 26 -0.94 -1.54 9.50
C TRP A 26 -1.79 -0.59 10.36
N GLY A 27 -1.77 -0.78 11.68
CA GLY A 27 -2.49 0.07 12.63
C GLY A 27 -2.01 1.51 12.61
N THR A 28 -0.68 1.72 12.52
CA THR A 28 -0.07 3.05 12.46
C THR A 28 -0.50 3.81 11.21
N VAL A 29 -0.41 3.17 10.03
CA VAL A 29 -0.87 3.78 8.76
C VAL A 29 -2.37 4.07 8.80
N SER A 30 -3.17 3.17 9.38
CA SER A 30 -4.61 3.38 9.55
C SER A 30 -4.92 4.59 10.43
N SER A 31 -4.16 4.77 11.51
CA SER A 31 -4.34 5.91 12.41
C SER A 31 -3.94 7.22 11.74
N GLN A 32 -2.84 7.24 10.98
CA GLN A 32 -2.41 8.43 10.24
C GLN A 32 -3.44 8.84 9.20
N LEU A 33 -3.94 7.90 8.39
CA LEU A 33 -4.97 8.20 7.39
C LEU A 33 -6.26 8.74 8.01
N LYS A 34 -6.70 8.17 9.14
CA LYS A 34 -7.89 8.67 9.86
C LYS A 34 -7.68 10.09 10.40
N ALA A 35 -6.47 10.41 10.87
CA ALA A 35 -6.16 11.72 11.43
C ALA A 35 -6.29 12.84 10.37
N GLU A 36 -5.99 12.55 9.11
CA GLU A 36 -6.14 13.49 7.99
C GLU A 36 -7.61 13.84 7.69
N ASN A 37 -8.59 13.12 8.25
CA ASN A 37 -10.04 13.37 8.10
C ASN A 37 -10.51 13.51 6.64
N ILE A 38 -9.84 12.82 5.72
CA ILE A 38 -10.21 12.81 4.30
C ILE A 38 -11.38 11.86 4.09
N THR A 39 -12.38 12.30 3.33
CA THR A 39 -13.53 11.50 2.92
C THR A 39 -13.52 11.35 1.41
N VAL A 40 -13.76 10.14 0.93
CA VAL A 40 -13.86 9.86 -0.51
C VAL A 40 -15.05 10.62 -1.10
N PRO A 41 -14.84 11.45 -2.14
CA PRO A 41 -15.91 12.14 -2.85
C PRO A 41 -17.07 11.22 -3.26
N ALA A 42 -18.29 11.78 -3.24
CA ALA A 42 -19.52 11.03 -3.51
C ALA A 42 -19.62 10.52 -4.96
N ASP A 43 -18.89 11.14 -5.88
CA ASP A 43 -18.80 10.80 -7.30
C ASP A 43 -17.68 9.79 -7.61
N SER A 44 -17.02 9.23 -6.58
CA SER A 44 -16.10 8.11 -6.77
C SER A 44 -16.86 6.89 -7.28
N THR A 45 -16.48 6.40 -8.45
CA THR A 45 -17.05 5.18 -9.07
C THR A 45 -16.26 3.92 -8.74
N PHE A 46 -15.16 4.04 -7.99
CA PHE A 46 -14.29 2.92 -7.65
C PHE A 46 -15.08 1.80 -6.94
N MET A 47 -14.93 0.56 -7.43
CA MET A 47 -15.71 -0.61 -6.98
C MET A 47 -17.22 -0.36 -6.97
N GLY A 48 -17.75 0.32 -7.99
CA GLY A 48 -19.17 0.65 -8.10
C GLY A 48 -19.64 1.68 -7.06
N GLY A 49 -18.73 2.51 -6.55
CA GLY A 49 -19.04 3.53 -5.54
C GLY A 49 -19.07 3.01 -4.10
N ALA A 50 -18.56 1.80 -3.85
CA ALA A 50 -18.56 1.19 -2.52
C ALA A 50 -17.81 2.01 -1.44
N TYR A 51 -16.97 2.95 -1.86
CA TYR A 51 -16.18 3.82 -0.98
C TYR A 51 -16.61 5.28 -0.99
N ALA A 52 -17.57 5.67 -1.84
CA ALA A 52 -18.10 7.03 -1.86
C ALA A 52 -18.64 7.45 -0.49
N GLY A 53 -18.23 8.63 -0.01
CA GLY A 53 -18.60 9.15 1.30
C GLY A 53 -17.95 8.44 2.49
N LYS A 54 -17.06 7.47 2.27
CA LYS A 54 -16.34 6.79 3.36
C LYS A 54 -15.06 7.52 3.71
N GLN A 55 -14.72 7.51 4.99
CA GLN A 55 -13.44 8.02 5.46
C GLN A 55 -12.28 7.20 4.89
N VAL A 56 -11.20 7.88 4.50
CA VAL A 56 -9.96 7.25 4.08
C VAL A 56 -9.26 6.68 5.31
N ALA A 57 -9.41 5.38 5.52
CA ALA A 57 -8.93 4.70 6.72
C ALA A 57 -8.24 3.35 6.45
N GLY A 58 -8.21 2.92 5.19
CA GLY A 58 -7.64 1.64 4.77
C GLY A 58 -7.15 1.67 3.33
N PRO A 59 -6.57 0.56 2.83
CA PRO A 59 -5.93 0.51 1.53
C PRO A 59 -6.91 0.82 0.38
N LEU A 60 -8.10 0.21 0.39
CA LEU A 60 -9.06 0.38 -0.71
C LEU A 60 -9.69 1.79 -0.72
N SER A 61 -9.97 2.37 0.45
CA SER A 61 -10.44 3.75 0.53
C SER A 61 -9.35 4.77 0.12
N ALA A 62 -8.08 4.50 0.44
CA ALA A 62 -6.96 5.35 0.03
C ALA A 62 -6.75 5.28 -1.48
N TYR A 63 -6.89 4.09 -2.07
CA TYR A 63 -6.88 3.92 -3.52
C TYR A 63 -8.04 4.67 -4.17
N ALA A 64 -9.27 4.51 -3.66
CA ALA A 64 -10.46 5.21 -4.18
C ALA A 64 -10.30 6.73 -4.15
N GLN A 65 -9.73 7.28 -3.07
CA GLN A 65 -9.39 8.70 -2.97
C GLN A 65 -8.34 9.12 -4.00
N ALA A 66 -7.26 8.34 -4.15
CA ALA A 66 -6.21 8.65 -5.11
C ALA A 66 -6.71 8.60 -6.56
N ASP A 67 -7.64 7.70 -6.86
CA ASP A 67 -8.25 7.59 -8.18
C ASP A 67 -9.11 8.82 -8.50
N ILE A 68 -10.05 9.19 -7.61
CA ILE A 68 -10.96 10.32 -7.87
C ILE A 68 -10.25 11.68 -7.88
N ILE A 69 -9.15 11.85 -7.11
CA ILE A 69 -8.28 13.03 -7.23
C ILE A 69 -7.73 13.16 -8.66
N ASN A 70 -7.36 12.06 -9.31
CA ASN A 70 -6.89 12.11 -10.70
C ASN A 70 -7.99 12.60 -11.64
N THR A 71 -9.20 12.08 -11.46
CA THR A 71 -10.35 12.45 -12.28
C THR A 71 -10.65 13.94 -12.16
N HIS A 72 -10.68 14.49 -10.94
CA HIS A 72 -10.90 15.93 -10.72
C HIS A 72 -9.73 16.78 -11.23
N ALA A 73 -8.49 16.33 -11.04
CA ALA A 73 -7.32 17.04 -11.53
C ALA A 73 -7.28 17.11 -13.07
N LEU A 74 -7.64 16.02 -13.75
CA LEU A 74 -7.74 16.00 -15.21
C LEU A 74 -8.93 16.82 -15.71
N ALA A 75 -10.09 16.74 -15.04
CA ALA A 75 -11.24 17.54 -15.40
C ALA A 75 -10.96 19.05 -15.28
N GLY A 76 -10.27 19.48 -14.21
CA GLY A 76 -9.85 20.88 -14.05
C GLY A 76 -8.69 21.32 -14.94
N ALA A 77 -8.08 20.39 -15.68
CA ALA A 77 -7.00 20.64 -16.63
C ALA A 77 -7.44 20.42 -18.09
N ASP A 78 -8.74 20.29 -18.36
CA ASP A 78 -9.29 19.96 -19.68
C ASP A 78 -8.65 18.70 -20.31
N GLY A 79 -8.36 17.71 -19.47
CA GLY A 79 -7.72 16.45 -19.85
C GLY A 79 -6.21 16.55 -20.11
N LYS A 80 -5.61 17.72 -19.93
CA LYS A 80 -4.18 17.96 -20.19
C LYS A 80 -3.32 17.46 -19.04
N THR A 81 -2.19 16.88 -19.39
CA THR A 81 -1.17 16.47 -18.43
C THR A 81 -0.37 17.66 -17.91
N TYR A 82 0.33 17.45 -16.79
CA TYR A 82 1.24 18.44 -16.21
C TYR A 82 2.29 18.98 -17.20
N ALA A 83 2.77 18.14 -18.12
CA ALA A 83 3.75 18.54 -19.12
C ALA A 83 3.11 19.38 -20.24
N GLU A 84 1.92 18.99 -20.70
CA GLU A 84 1.17 19.71 -21.73
C GLU A 84 0.74 21.10 -21.25
N LEU A 85 0.26 21.22 -20.01
CA LEU A 85 -0.04 22.52 -19.41
C LEU A 85 1.19 23.43 -19.34
N GLY A 86 2.37 22.86 -19.07
CA GLY A 86 3.63 23.61 -19.09
C GLY A 86 4.03 24.08 -20.49
N ALA A 87 3.77 23.27 -21.52
CA ALA A 87 3.99 23.66 -22.90
C ALA A 87 3.04 24.79 -23.33
N LEU A 88 1.75 24.69 -23.01
CA LEU A 88 0.75 25.70 -23.34
C LEU A 88 0.96 27.01 -22.59
N ALA A 89 1.33 26.97 -21.32
CA ALA A 89 1.66 28.18 -20.55
C ALA A 89 2.82 28.94 -21.20
N ARG A 90 3.83 28.21 -21.70
CA ARG A 90 4.97 28.81 -22.40
C ARG A 90 4.56 29.38 -23.77
N GLU A 91 3.77 28.64 -24.54
CA GLU A 91 3.28 29.08 -25.85
C GLU A 91 2.39 30.34 -25.73
N ALA A 92 1.47 30.37 -24.76
CA ALA A 92 0.64 31.54 -24.47
C ALA A 92 1.50 32.76 -24.11
N LYS A 93 2.54 32.57 -23.30
CA LYS A 93 3.48 33.64 -22.95
C LYS A 93 4.28 34.14 -24.16
N GLU A 94 4.75 33.24 -25.01
CA GLU A 94 5.44 33.58 -26.26
C GLU A 94 4.51 34.33 -27.24
N ALA A 95 3.21 34.05 -27.22
CA ALA A 95 2.17 34.73 -27.97
C ALA A 95 1.70 36.07 -27.35
N GLY A 96 2.19 36.43 -26.16
CA GLY A 96 1.78 37.64 -25.43
C GLY A 96 0.41 37.55 -24.75
N ASP A 97 -0.18 36.35 -24.66
CA ASP A 97 -1.42 36.09 -23.93
C ASP A 97 -1.09 35.72 -22.48
N GLU A 98 -0.83 36.76 -21.67
CA GLU A 98 -0.50 36.61 -20.25
C GLU A 98 -1.65 35.97 -19.44
N ALA A 99 -2.91 36.20 -19.84
CA ALA A 99 -4.07 35.65 -19.14
C ALA A 99 -4.13 34.12 -19.31
N ALA A 100 -3.99 33.63 -20.54
CA ALA A 100 -3.94 32.19 -20.79
C ALA A 100 -2.69 31.55 -20.17
N ALA A 101 -1.54 32.23 -20.20
CA ALA A 101 -0.31 31.73 -19.57
C ALA A 101 -0.48 31.55 -18.04
N GLU A 102 -1.13 32.49 -17.38
CA GLU A 102 -1.44 32.41 -15.95
C GLU A 102 -2.43 31.28 -15.64
N GLU A 103 -3.48 31.13 -16.45
CA GLU A 103 -4.48 30.06 -16.31
C GLU A 103 -3.85 28.67 -16.42
N TYR A 104 -3.08 28.40 -17.49
CA TYR A 104 -2.39 27.12 -17.66
C TYR A 104 -1.39 26.85 -16.54
N THR A 105 -0.74 27.89 -16.01
CA THR A 105 0.18 27.77 -14.87
C THR A 105 -0.57 27.42 -13.58
N ALA A 106 -1.76 28.00 -13.35
CA ALA A 106 -2.62 27.67 -12.22
C ALA A 106 -3.12 26.22 -12.30
N GLN A 107 -3.63 25.81 -13.46
CA GLN A 107 -4.05 24.41 -13.70
C GLN A 107 -2.88 23.44 -13.47
N ARG A 108 -1.68 23.78 -13.94
CA ARG A 108 -0.47 22.97 -13.76
C ARG A 108 -0.09 22.82 -12.28
N THR A 109 -0.25 23.88 -11.50
CA THR A 109 -0.01 23.85 -10.05
C THR A 109 -1.01 22.93 -9.34
N THR A 110 -2.29 23.00 -9.73
CA THR A 110 -3.33 22.09 -9.21
C THR A 110 -3.04 20.63 -9.58
N ALA A 111 -2.66 20.36 -10.83
CA ALA A 111 -2.29 19.01 -11.28
C ALA A 111 -1.07 18.45 -10.52
N MET A 112 -0.11 19.31 -10.19
CA MET A 112 1.04 18.94 -9.36
C MET A 112 0.61 18.53 -7.94
N ASN A 113 -0.21 19.36 -7.29
CA ASN A 113 -0.72 19.07 -5.95
C ASN A 113 -1.55 17.78 -5.92
N GLY A 114 -2.41 17.57 -6.92
CA GLY A 114 -3.15 16.33 -7.10
C GLY A 114 -2.22 15.12 -7.23
N SER A 115 -1.15 15.23 -8.02
CA SER A 115 -0.16 14.16 -8.18
C SER A 115 0.56 13.82 -6.87
N PHE A 116 0.90 14.83 -6.06
CA PHE A 116 1.52 14.61 -4.75
C PHE A 116 0.58 13.93 -3.76
N LEU A 117 -0.68 14.37 -3.67
CA LEU A 117 -1.69 13.74 -2.81
C LEU A 117 -1.92 12.28 -3.21
N ARG A 118 -1.96 11.99 -4.51
CA ARG A 118 -2.08 10.62 -5.02
C ARG A 118 -0.86 9.78 -4.67
N ALA A 119 0.34 10.32 -4.85
CA ALA A 119 1.57 9.63 -4.52
C ALA A 119 1.65 9.27 -3.03
N SER A 120 1.26 10.19 -2.14
CA SER A 120 1.21 9.92 -0.69
C SER A 120 0.19 8.84 -0.35
N LEU A 121 -1.03 8.92 -0.92
CA LEU A 121 -2.07 7.89 -0.72
C LEU A 121 -1.63 6.52 -1.24
N PHE A 122 -1.02 6.44 -2.43
CA PHE A 122 -0.47 5.17 -2.95
C PHE A 122 0.68 4.65 -2.11
N THR A 123 1.52 5.53 -1.54
CA THR A 123 2.55 5.12 -0.59
C THR A 123 1.93 4.45 0.64
N SER A 124 0.79 4.96 1.13
CA SER A 124 0.01 4.27 2.17
C SER A 124 -0.54 2.93 1.70
N VAL A 125 -1.09 2.83 0.48
CA VAL A 125 -1.58 1.55 -0.09
C VAL A 125 -0.48 0.50 -0.17
N VAL A 126 0.71 0.89 -0.64
CA VAL A 126 1.89 0.01 -0.69
C VAL A 126 2.31 -0.41 0.72
N SER A 127 2.28 0.51 1.68
CA SER A 127 2.62 0.21 3.09
C SER A 127 1.68 -0.84 3.68
N TYR A 128 0.39 -0.77 3.38
CA TYR A 128 -0.56 -1.85 3.71
C TYR A 128 -0.22 -3.17 3.03
N GLY A 129 0.10 -3.14 1.73
CA GLY A 129 0.50 -4.35 0.99
C GLY A 129 1.71 -5.03 1.61
N VAL A 130 2.75 -4.27 1.97
CA VAL A 130 3.94 -4.78 2.65
C VAL A 130 3.61 -5.30 4.05
N ALA A 131 2.80 -4.59 4.83
CA ALA A 131 2.35 -5.06 6.14
C ALA A 131 1.59 -6.41 6.05
N ALA A 132 0.66 -6.54 5.10
CA ALA A 132 -0.04 -7.81 4.85
C ALA A 132 0.92 -8.92 4.44
N LEU A 133 1.91 -8.65 3.57
CA LEU A 133 2.92 -9.62 3.18
C LEU A 133 3.72 -10.12 4.39
N VAL A 134 4.19 -9.20 5.25
CA VAL A 134 4.96 -9.55 6.45
C VAL A 134 4.12 -10.40 7.41
N ILE A 135 2.85 -10.06 7.60
CA ILE A 135 1.91 -10.88 8.39
C ILE A 135 1.75 -12.27 7.77
N GLY A 136 1.51 -12.35 6.46
CA GLY A 136 1.35 -13.62 5.74
C GLY A 136 2.59 -14.50 5.80
N LEU A 137 3.79 -13.92 5.67
CA LEU A 137 5.05 -14.62 5.90
C LEU A 137 5.17 -15.09 7.34
N GLY A 138 4.79 -14.27 8.31
CA GLY A 138 4.79 -14.67 9.72
C GLY A 138 3.92 -15.90 9.99
N PHE A 139 2.74 -15.98 9.37
CA PHE A 139 1.91 -17.19 9.41
C PHE A 139 2.62 -18.39 8.78
N LEU A 140 3.24 -18.23 7.61
CA LEU A 140 3.96 -19.31 6.94
C LEU A 140 5.14 -19.84 7.78
N PHE A 141 5.96 -18.94 8.35
CA PHE A 141 7.05 -19.32 9.26
C PHE A 141 6.54 -20.01 10.52
N GLY A 142 5.40 -19.56 11.06
CA GLY A 142 4.73 -20.23 12.17
C GLY A 142 4.32 -21.66 11.83
N LEU A 143 3.69 -21.88 10.67
CA LEU A 143 3.29 -23.20 10.20
C LEU A 143 4.48 -24.12 9.94
N ILE A 144 5.54 -23.61 9.31
CA ILE A 144 6.78 -24.36 9.08
C ILE A 144 7.41 -24.75 10.42
N GLY A 145 7.52 -23.80 11.34
CA GLY A 145 8.08 -24.06 12.67
C GLY A 145 7.27 -25.09 13.44
N TRP A 146 5.94 -25.00 13.39
CA TRP A 146 5.05 -25.99 13.97
C TRP A 146 5.29 -27.38 13.36
N ALA A 147 5.30 -27.50 12.03
CA ALA A 147 5.59 -28.75 11.34
C ALA A 147 6.93 -29.36 11.79
N LEU A 148 8.00 -28.57 11.84
CA LEU A 148 9.33 -29.02 12.29
C LEU A 148 9.35 -29.52 13.73
N THR A 149 8.55 -28.94 14.63
CA THR A 149 8.45 -29.40 16.02
C THR A 149 7.68 -30.72 16.18
N THR A 150 6.87 -31.11 15.19
CA THR A 150 6.05 -32.34 15.22
C THR A 150 6.73 -33.57 14.63
N ILE A 151 7.87 -33.41 13.94
CA ILE A 151 8.59 -34.54 13.31
C ILE A 151 9.18 -35.48 14.38
N LYS A 152 8.68 -36.72 14.45
CA LYS A 152 9.33 -37.84 15.16
C LYS A 152 10.22 -38.62 14.18
N THR A 153 11.51 -38.72 14.47
CA THR A 153 12.42 -39.61 13.72
C THR A 153 12.20 -41.06 14.16
N VAL A 154 11.93 -41.96 13.21
CA VAL A 154 11.90 -43.41 13.44
C VAL A 154 13.33 -43.84 13.80
N GLY A 155 13.50 -44.39 15.00
CA GLY A 155 14.80 -44.92 15.42
C GLY A 155 15.23 -46.05 14.50
N THR A 156 16.43 -45.96 13.93
CA THR A 156 17.08 -47.09 13.27
C THR A 156 17.23 -48.20 14.29
N THR A 157 16.44 -49.26 14.13
CA THR A 157 16.57 -50.47 14.96
C THR A 157 17.93 -51.08 14.63
N PRO A 158 18.83 -51.31 15.60
CA PRO A 158 20.07 -51.98 15.32
C PRO A 158 19.73 -53.41 14.87
N VAL A 159 20.19 -53.78 13.68
CA VAL A 159 20.15 -55.18 13.23
C VAL A 159 21.10 -55.93 14.17
N ALA A 160 20.54 -56.68 15.10
CA ALA A 160 21.31 -57.58 15.94
C ALA A 160 21.81 -58.73 15.07
N ASP A 161 23.05 -58.63 14.60
CA ASP A 161 23.71 -59.77 13.96
C ASP A 161 23.90 -60.86 15.00
N ARG A 162 23.16 -61.95 14.77
CA ARG A 162 23.28 -63.22 15.47
C ARG A 162 24.50 -63.94 14.91
N VAL A 163 25.50 -64.20 15.75
CA VAL A 163 26.41 -65.36 15.63
C VAL A 163 26.79 -65.84 17.02
#